data_AF-A0A2V9IN89-F1
#
_entry.id   AF-A0A2V9IN89-F1
#
_cell.length_a   1.000
_cell.length_b   1.000
_cell.length_c   1.000
_cell.angle_alpha   90.00
_cell.angle_beta   90.00
_cell.angle_gamma   90.00
#
_symmetry.space_group_name_H-M   'P 1'
#
loop_
_entity.id
_entity.type
_entity.pdbx_description
1 polymer ?
#
loop_
_entity_poly.entity_id
_entity_poly.type
_entity_poly.pdbx_seq_one_letter_code
_entity_poly.pdbx_strand_id
1 'polypeptide(L)'
;MQTRNLIAAIAVLALTGAWYAFRPERLFINQTVNESFPAPQTAMAAAQPAPIYSGRFHDGAHKTSGSATVYQLPDGKRVLRLSEFETSNGPDVQVYMVAAPDALDNATVTSAGFVNVGALKGNMGDQNYEVPASTDLAKYRSVTIWCRRFGVNFGTAPLAAQGQSAPAPSEPRALSSGLFHEGAHKTAGDATIYQLPDGKRVLRLSRFETSNGPDVQVYMVAAPDALDNATVTSAGFVNVGALKGNKGEQNYDLPPELDLAKYRSVTIWCRRFGVNFGTAPLTQQN
;
A
#
# COMPACT_ATOMS: atom_id res chain seq x y z
N MET A 1 33.70 55.53 6.35
CA MET A 1 32.73 54.87 5.44
C MET A 1 33.30 53.60 4.78
N GLN A 2 34.59 53.57 4.39
CA GLN A 2 35.19 52.41 3.70
C GLN A 2 35.13 51.08 4.47
N THR A 3 35.41 51.05 5.78
CA THR A 3 35.41 49.81 6.57
C THR A 3 34.02 49.19 6.73
N ARG A 4 32.98 50.02 6.89
CA ARG A 4 31.58 49.55 6.93
C ARG A 4 31.15 48.95 5.59
N ASN A 5 31.56 49.57 4.49
CA ASN A 5 31.26 49.05 3.15
C ASN A 5 32.03 47.75 2.86
N LEU A 6 33.26 47.62 3.35
CA LEU A 6 34.05 46.39 3.24
C LEU A 6 33.45 45.24 4.06
N ILE A 7 33.04 45.50 5.31
CA ILE A 7 32.36 44.50 6.14
C ILE A 7 31.04 44.07 5.51
N ALA A 8 30.25 45.01 4.98
CA ALA A 8 29.01 44.70 4.28
C ALA A 8 29.28 43.85 3.03
N ALA A 9 30.31 44.17 2.24
CA ALA A 9 30.69 43.37 1.07
C ALA A 9 31.11 41.94 1.45
N ILE A 10 31.92 41.78 2.50
CA ILE A 10 32.32 40.47 3.02
C ILE A 10 31.11 39.69 3.54
N ALA A 11 30.21 40.33 4.28
CA ALA A 11 29.00 39.69 4.79
C ALA A 11 28.08 39.23 3.64
N VAL A 12 27.91 40.05 2.60
CA VAL A 12 27.15 39.66 1.39
C VAL A 12 27.81 38.47 0.70
N LEU A 13 29.13 38.47 0.51
CA LEU A 13 29.85 37.35 -0.08
C LEU A 13 29.77 36.06 0.76
N ALA A 14 29.81 36.19 2.09
CA ALA A 14 29.65 35.05 3.00
C ALA A 14 28.22 34.50 2.96
N LEU A 15 27.21 35.38 2.94
CA LEU A 15 25.80 34.99 2.85
C LEU A 15 25.47 34.36 1.50
N THR A 16 25.99 34.88 0.39
CA THR A 16 25.81 34.27 -0.93
C THR A 16 26.54 32.93 -1.03
N GLY A 17 27.74 32.82 -0.46
CA GLY A 17 28.47 31.55 -0.33
C GLY A 17 27.69 30.52 0.49
N ALA A 18 27.13 30.93 1.63
CA ALA A 18 26.29 30.06 2.46
C ALA A 18 25.00 29.66 1.72
N TRP A 19 24.32 30.60 1.06
CA TRP A 19 23.13 30.31 0.26
C TRP A 19 23.43 29.28 -0.84
N TYR A 20 24.53 29.45 -1.58
CA TYR A 20 24.94 28.52 -2.62
C TYR A 20 25.32 27.14 -2.06
N ALA A 21 25.94 27.09 -0.88
CA ALA A 21 26.31 25.84 -0.23
C ALA A 21 25.11 25.07 0.36
N PHE A 22 24.13 25.77 0.95
CA PHE A 22 22.99 25.14 1.64
C PHE A 22 21.77 24.95 0.73
N ARG A 23 21.63 25.74 -0.34
CA ARG A 23 20.53 25.68 -1.31
C ARG A 23 19.15 25.62 -0.64
N PRO A 24 18.83 26.54 0.31
CA PRO A 24 17.59 26.48 1.08
C PRO A 24 16.33 26.56 0.21
N GLU A 25 16.43 27.13 -0.99
CA GLU A 25 15.30 27.21 -1.93
C GLU A 25 14.83 25.84 -2.43
N ARG A 26 15.69 24.81 -2.44
CA ARG A 26 15.30 23.45 -2.84
C ARG A 26 14.28 22.83 -1.89
N LEU A 27 14.17 23.31 -0.66
CA LEU A 27 13.14 22.86 0.28
C LEU A 27 11.71 23.23 -0.17
N PHE A 28 11.57 24.19 -1.09
CA PHE A 28 10.28 24.72 -1.53
C PHE A 28 9.96 24.43 -3.01
N ILE A 29 10.87 23.80 -3.76
CA ILE A 29 10.72 23.61 -5.21
C ILE A 29 10.64 22.12 -5.54
N ASN A 30 9.49 21.66 -6.02
CA ASN A 30 9.34 20.30 -6.54
C ASN A 30 10.01 20.17 -7.92
N GLN A 31 10.75 19.09 -8.11
CA GLN A 31 11.33 18.67 -9.38
C GLN A 31 10.70 17.34 -9.79
N THR A 32 9.79 17.41 -10.77
CA THR A 32 9.16 16.22 -11.35
C THR A 32 10.01 15.66 -12.48
N VAL A 33 10.24 14.35 -12.44
CA VAL A 33 10.85 13.57 -13.51
C VAL A 33 9.83 12.55 -13.97
N ASN A 34 9.71 12.32 -15.28
CA ASN A 34 8.80 11.31 -15.82
C ASN A 34 9.50 10.59 -16.97
N GLU A 35 10.38 9.67 -16.62
CA GLU A 35 11.13 8.88 -17.59
C GLU A 35 10.28 7.71 -18.09
N SER A 36 10.23 7.56 -19.42
CA SER A 36 9.72 6.34 -20.03
C SER A 36 10.53 5.12 -19.58
N PHE A 37 9.91 3.95 -19.70
CA PHE A 37 10.63 2.71 -19.43
C PHE A 37 11.76 2.52 -20.46
N PRO A 38 12.97 2.07 -20.05
CA PRO A 38 14.03 1.81 -21.01
C PRO A 38 13.61 0.70 -21.99
N ALA A 39 13.31 1.07 -23.24
CA ALA A 39 13.02 0.12 -24.32
C ALA A 39 14.25 -0.02 -25.23
N PRO A 40 14.65 -1.24 -25.63
CA PRO A 40 15.69 -1.39 -26.64
C PRO A 40 15.23 -0.78 -27.98
N GLN A 41 16.11 0.01 -28.61
CA GLN A 41 15.81 0.77 -29.84
C GLN A 41 15.65 -0.10 -31.11
N THR A 42 15.77 -1.42 -31.01
CA THR A 42 15.62 -2.35 -32.13
C THR A 42 14.28 -3.08 -32.06
N ALA A 43 13.33 -2.60 -32.87
CA ALA A 43 12.01 -3.20 -33.06
C ALA A 43 12.10 -4.54 -33.79
N MET A 44 12.37 -5.63 -33.06
CA MET A 44 11.97 -6.98 -33.45
C MET A 44 11.56 -7.73 -32.17
N ALA A 45 10.25 -7.93 -32.00
CA ALA A 45 9.62 -8.72 -30.94
C ALA A 45 10.27 -8.56 -29.54
N ALA A 46 10.15 -7.36 -28.95
CA ALA A 46 10.71 -7.08 -27.64
C ALA A 46 9.99 -7.90 -26.56
N ALA A 47 10.67 -8.92 -26.02
CA ALA A 47 10.33 -9.49 -24.73
C ALA A 47 10.20 -8.34 -23.72
N GLN A 48 9.07 -8.28 -23.01
CA GLN A 48 8.84 -7.18 -22.07
C GLN A 48 9.83 -7.28 -20.90
N PRO A 49 10.37 -6.15 -20.41
CA PRO A 49 11.19 -6.10 -19.21
C PRO A 49 10.53 -6.87 -18.07
N ALA A 50 11.21 -7.88 -17.54
CA ALA A 50 10.65 -8.73 -16.50
C ALA A 50 10.92 -8.09 -15.13
N PRO A 51 9.90 -7.76 -14.33
CA PRO A 51 10.14 -7.39 -12.93
C PRO A 51 10.72 -8.59 -12.20
N ILE A 52 11.80 -8.39 -11.44
CA ILE A 52 12.46 -9.44 -10.65
C ILE A 52 12.39 -9.19 -9.14
N TYR A 53 12.26 -7.93 -8.72
CA TYR A 53 12.03 -7.53 -7.34
C TYR A 53 11.15 -6.28 -7.28
N SER A 54 10.21 -6.18 -6.34
CA SER A 54 9.36 -4.99 -6.19
C SER A 54 8.99 -4.73 -4.73
N GLY A 55 8.72 -3.47 -4.43
CA GLY A 55 8.40 -2.96 -3.10
C GLY A 55 7.65 -1.64 -3.16
N ARG A 56 6.90 -1.32 -2.09
CA ARG A 56 6.31 0.01 -1.88
C ARG A 56 7.10 0.77 -0.84
N PHE A 57 7.26 2.08 -1.06
CA PHE A 57 7.87 2.93 -0.06
C PHE A 57 6.96 3.08 1.15
N HIS A 58 7.58 3.04 2.33
CA HIS A 58 7.04 3.61 3.55
C HIS A 58 7.87 4.83 3.97
N ASP A 59 7.27 5.64 4.83
CA ASP A 59 7.89 6.84 5.37
C ASP A 59 9.13 6.51 6.20
N GLY A 60 10.13 7.39 6.12
CA GLY A 60 11.24 7.48 7.06
C GLY A 60 11.13 8.78 7.85
N ALA A 61 12.16 9.62 7.77
CA ALA A 61 12.12 10.97 8.33
C ALA A 61 11.19 11.93 7.54
N HIS A 62 10.84 11.56 6.31
CA HIS A 62 9.97 12.34 5.43
C HIS A 62 8.85 11.47 4.88
N LYS A 63 7.74 12.10 4.48
CA LYS A 63 6.71 11.39 3.72
C LYS A 63 7.30 10.92 2.39
N THR A 64 7.15 9.65 2.09
CA THR A 64 7.68 9.03 0.87
C THR A 64 6.72 7.95 0.37
N SER A 65 6.31 8.04 -0.89
CA SER A 65 5.36 7.12 -1.52
C SER A 65 5.80 6.68 -2.91
N GLY A 66 5.03 5.75 -3.49
CA GLY A 66 5.31 5.11 -4.76
C GLY A 66 5.90 3.71 -4.61
N SER A 67 6.46 3.18 -5.68
CA SER A 67 7.07 1.84 -5.72
C SER A 67 8.50 1.87 -6.23
N ALA A 68 9.30 0.92 -5.77
CA ALA A 68 10.61 0.59 -6.30
C ALA A 68 10.55 -0.81 -6.93
N THR A 69 10.87 -0.94 -8.21
CA THR A 69 10.89 -2.23 -8.91
C THR A 69 12.19 -2.40 -9.67
N VAL A 70 12.90 -3.50 -9.41
CA VAL A 70 14.06 -3.92 -10.19
C VAL A 70 13.56 -4.78 -11.34
N TYR A 71 13.91 -4.39 -12.56
CA TYR A 71 13.62 -5.11 -13.78
C TYR A 71 14.89 -5.72 -14.37
N GLN A 72 14.73 -6.90 -14.94
CA GLN A 72 15.70 -7.52 -15.83
C GLN A 72 15.33 -7.14 -17.27
N LEU A 73 16.24 -6.42 -17.94
CA LEU A 73 16.09 -6.05 -19.34
C LEU A 73 16.47 -7.22 -20.27
N PRO A 74 15.96 -7.24 -21.52
CA PRO A 74 16.28 -8.30 -22.49
C PRO A 74 17.77 -8.43 -22.83
N ASP A 75 18.54 -7.35 -22.70
CA ASP A 75 19.98 -7.30 -22.95
C ASP A 75 20.83 -7.81 -21.75
N GLY A 76 20.17 -8.30 -20.69
CA GLY A 76 20.83 -8.78 -19.48
C GLY A 76 21.14 -7.69 -18.46
N LYS A 77 20.89 -6.41 -18.77
CA LYS A 77 21.05 -5.31 -17.80
C LYS A 77 19.92 -5.28 -16.79
N ARG A 78 20.15 -4.62 -15.67
CA ARG A 78 19.15 -4.42 -14.62
C ARG A 78 18.89 -2.95 -14.41
N VAL A 79 17.61 -2.62 -14.23
CA VAL A 79 17.16 -1.26 -13.97
C VAL A 79 16.29 -1.26 -12.73
N LEU A 80 16.61 -0.39 -11.77
CA LEU A 80 15.71 -0.01 -10.70
C LEU A 80 14.84 1.14 -11.22
N ARG A 81 13.53 0.94 -11.26
CA ARG A 81 12.55 1.99 -11.56
C ARG A 81 11.83 2.39 -10.28
N LEU A 82 11.76 3.69 -10.05
CA LEU A 82 10.82 4.30 -9.12
C LEU A 82 9.59 4.72 -9.92
N SER A 83 8.39 4.35 -9.48
CA SER A 83 7.12 4.67 -10.14
C SER A 83 6.14 5.32 -9.18
N GLU A 84 5.35 6.26 -9.67
CA GLU A 84 4.42 7.08 -8.87
C GLU A 84 5.11 7.66 -7.63
N PHE A 85 6.40 7.97 -7.78
CA PHE A 85 7.27 8.29 -6.67
C PHE A 85 7.05 9.72 -6.20
N GLU A 86 7.02 9.91 -4.88
CA GLU A 86 6.97 11.23 -4.28
C GLU A 86 7.72 11.22 -2.95
N THR A 87 8.54 12.25 -2.71
CA THR A 87 9.23 12.47 -1.44
C THR A 87 9.58 13.95 -1.25
N SER A 88 10.18 14.28 -0.11
CA SER A 88 10.73 15.62 0.16
C SER A 88 12.05 15.86 -0.59
N ASN A 89 12.35 17.13 -0.88
CA ASN A 89 13.66 17.50 -1.41
C ASN A 89 14.76 17.48 -0.34
N GLY A 90 16.00 17.36 -0.79
CA GLY A 90 17.17 17.50 0.06
C GLY A 90 18.41 17.99 -0.69
N PRO A 91 19.44 18.45 0.02
CA PRO A 91 20.63 19.03 -0.60
C PRO A 91 21.54 18.00 -1.30
N ASP A 92 21.50 16.74 -0.86
CA ASP A 92 22.27 15.63 -1.46
C ASP A 92 21.52 14.31 -1.25
N VAL A 93 20.48 14.09 -2.04
CA VAL A 93 19.62 12.90 -1.95
C VAL A 93 20.09 11.86 -2.95
N GLN A 94 20.22 10.62 -2.49
CA GLN A 94 20.75 9.48 -3.23
C GLN A 94 19.76 8.31 -3.15
N VAL A 95 19.84 7.41 -4.12
CA VAL A 95 19.07 6.15 -4.14
C VAL A 95 20.02 5.01 -3.83
N TYR A 96 19.80 4.36 -2.68
CA TYR A 96 20.63 3.26 -2.20
C TYR A 96 19.85 1.94 -2.23
N MET A 97 20.50 0.86 -2.66
CA MET A 97 20.05 -0.50 -2.37
C MET A 97 20.74 -0.97 -1.09
N VAL A 98 19.99 -1.29 -0.04
CA VAL A 98 20.51 -1.59 1.30
C VAL A 98 20.54 -3.10 1.53
N ALA A 99 21.60 -3.60 2.16
CA ALA A 99 21.82 -5.01 2.49
C ALA A 99 20.99 -5.48 3.70
N ALA A 100 19.71 -5.10 3.71
CA ALA A 100 18.74 -5.44 4.73
C ALA A 100 17.38 -5.70 4.06
N PRO A 101 16.54 -6.57 4.66
CA PRO A 101 15.19 -6.81 4.15
C PRO A 101 14.32 -5.54 4.18
N ASP A 102 14.61 -4.65 5.13
CA ASP A 102 13.98 -3.35 5.30
C ASP A 102 14.94 -2.42 6.08
N ALA A 103 14.69 -1.11 6.05
CA ALA A 103 15.40 -0.11 6.84
C ALA A 103 14.41 0.91 7.44
N LEU A 104 14.09 0.72 8.73
CA LEU A 104 13.20 1.59 9.49
C LEU A 104 13.93 2.78 10.16
N ASP A 105 15.26 2.77 10.17
CA ASP A 105 16.09 3.78 10.80
C ASP A 105 17.37 4.09 10.00
N ASN A 106 18.08 5.15 10.40
CA ASN A 106 19.32 5.58 9.76
C ASN A 106 20.48 4.60 10.00
N ALA A 107 20.49 3.94 11.17
CA ALA A 107 21.56 3.05 11.56
C ALA A 107 21.63 1.86 10.61
N THR A 108 20.48 1.24 10.32
CA THR A 108 20.33 0.09 9.42
C THR A 108 20.91 0.38 8.03
N VAL A 109 20.61 1.56 7.47
CA VAL A 109 21.12 1.98 6.14
C VAL A 109 22.66 2.00 6.14
N THR A 110 23.27 2.50 7.21
CA THR A 110 24.73 2.67 7.30
C THR A 110 25.48 1.41 7.76
N SER A 111 24.88 0.57 8.59
CA SER A 111 25.54 -0.60 9.20
C SER A 111 25.38 -1.88 8.39
N ALA A 112 24.27 -2.04 7.67
CA ALA A 112 24.04 -3.23 6.84
C ALA A 112 24.94 -3.24 5.59
N GLY A 113 25.33 -2.05 5.12
CA GLY A 113 26.01 -1.83 3.85
C GLY A 113 25.02 -1.54 2.72
N PHE A 114 25.46 -0.81 1.70
CA PHE A 114 24.60 -0.38 0.59
C PHE A 114 25.36 -0.30 -0.74
N VAL A 115 24.59 -0.36 -1.83
CA VAL A 115 25.02 0.02 -3.18
C VAL A 115 24.35 1.34 -3.55
N ASN A 116 25.14 2.36 -3.88
CA ASN A 116 24.60 3.61 -4.41
C ASN A 116 24.32 3.45 -5.92
N VAL A 117 23.06 3.57 -6.34
CA VAL A 117 22.66 3.47 -7.75
C VAL A 117 22.50 4.84 -8.43
N GLY A 118 22.64 5.94 -7.68
CA GLY A 118 22.71 7.28 -8.23
C GLY A 118 22.12 8.38 -7.33
N ALA A 119 22.35 9.63 -7.72
CA ALA A 119 21.67 10.78 -7.12
C ALA A 119 20.18 10.80 -7.52
N LEU A 120 19.30 11.19 -6.60
CA LEU A 120 17.87 11.33 -6.88
C LEU A 120 17.66 12.40 -7.96
N LYS A 121 17.06 12.02 -9.09
CA LYS A 121 16.88 12.92 -10.24
C LYS A 121 15.77 13.94 -10.03
N GLY A 122 14.72 13.56 -9.31
CA GLY A 122 13.60 14.42 -8.93
C GLY A 122 12.86 13.85 -7.72
N ASN A 123 12.23 14.72 -6.94
CA ASN A 123 11.46 14.30 -5.77
C ASN A 123 10.05 13.84 -6.11
N MET A 124 9.65 13.92 -7.38
CA MET A 124 8.36 13.46 -7.88
C MET A 124 8.50 12.74 -9.23
N GLY A 125 7.64 11.75 -9.45
CA GLY A 125 7.44 11.05 -10.72
C GLY A 125 8.45 9.95 -11.02
N ASP A 126 8.25 9.33 -12.18
CA ASP A 126 8.90 8.10 -12.58
C ASP A 126 10.34 8.30 -13.04
N GLN A 127 11.25 7.43 -12.59
CA GLN A 127 12.68 7.57 -12.83
C GLN A 127 13.41 6.24 -12.74
N ASN A 128 14.45 6.08 -13.57
CA ASN A 128 15.18 4.82 -13.72
C ASN A 128 16.65 4.96 -13.29
N TYR A 129 17.20 3.90 -12.71
CA TYR A 129 18.57 3.80 -12.24
C TYR A 129 19.18 2.50 -12.72
N GLU A 130 20.41 2.54 -13.23
CA GLU A 130 21.14 1.33 -13.58
C GLU A 130 21.56 0.60 -12.30
N VAL A 131 21.25 -0.69 -12.23
CA VAL A 131 21.71 -1.55 -11.13
C VAL A 131 22.93 -2.32 -11.63
N PRO A 132 24.13 -2.15 -11.02
CA PRO A 132 25.32 -2.88 -11.42
C PRO A 132 25.05 -4.39 -11.48
N ALA A 133 25.48 -5.05 -12.55
CA ALA A 133 25.23 -6.49 -12.76
C ALA A 133 25.81 -7.37 -11.64
N SER A 134 26.89 -6.91 -10.98
CA SER A 134 27.52 -7.54 -9.83
C SER A 134 26.75 -7.40 -8.51
N THR A 135 25.65 -6.64 -8.49
CA THR A 135 24.83 -6.46 -7.28
C THR A 135 24.13 -7.77 -6.94
N ASP A 136 24.43 -8.30 -5.75
CA ASP A 136 23.75 -9.46 -5.19
C ASP A 136 22.37 -9.07 -4.64
N LEU A 137 21.34 -9.31 -5.47
CA LEU A 137 19.95 -9.02 -5.11
C LEU A 137 19.37 -9.97 -4.06
N ALA A 138 20.08 -11.03 -3.67
CA ALA A 138 19.72 -11.81 -2.49
C ALA A 138 20.07 -11.07 -1.19
N LYS A 139 21.14 -10.28 -1.21
CA LYS A 139 21.64 -9.47 -0.09
C LYS A 139 21.00 -8.08 -0.03
N TYR A 140 20.98 -7.34 -1.13
CA TYR A 140 20.48 -5.96 -1.18
C TYR A 140 18.96 -5.93 -1.43
N ARG A 141 18.19 -6.02 -0.35
CA ARG A 141 16.75 -6.35 -0.33
C ARG A 141 15.82 -5.19 0.00
N SER A 142 16.32 -3.97 0.01
CA SER A 142 15.50 -2.77 0.16
C SER A 142 16.10 -1.60 -0.62
N VAL A 143 15.26 -0.65 -1.01
CA VAL A 143 15.67 0.61 -1.66
C VAL A 143 15.37 1.77 -0.73
N THR A 144 16.38 2.54 -0.38
CA THR A 144 16.26 3.70 0.51
C THR A 144 16.58 4.98 -0.25
N ILE A 145 15.77 6.01 -0.01
CA ILE A 145 16.07 7.39 -0.40
C ILE A 145 16.87 8.03 0.74
N TRP A 146 18.16 8.28 0.50
CA TRP A 146 19.10 8.67 1.54
C TRP A 146 19.63 10.09 1.31
N CYS A 147 19.48 10.98 2.29
CA CYS A 147 20.20 12.24 2.27
C CYS A 147 21.60 12.06 2.84
N ARG A 148 22.61 11.90 1.97
CA ARG A 148 24.00 11.65 2.37
C ARG A 148 24.59 12.78 3.21
N ARG A 149 24.24 14.03 2.91
CA ARG A 149 24.74 15.19 3.66
C ARG A 149 24.29 15.20 5.12
N PHE A 150 23.06 14.78 5.39
CA PHE A 150 22.49 14.80 6.74
C PHE A 150 22.47 13.43 7.41
N GLY A 151 22.75 12.35 6.68
CA GLY A 151 22.71 10.99 7.21
C GLY A 151 21.29 10.55 7.59
N VAL A 152 20.30 10.91 6.76
CA VAL A 152 18.88 10.70 7.07
C VAL A 152 18.19 9.88 5.97
N ASN A 153 17.47 8.85 6.39
CA ASN A 153 16.58 8.03 5.57
C ASN A 153 15.25 8.76 5.36
N PHE A 154 14.93 9.11 4.11
CA PHE A 154 13.69 9.79 3.76
C PHE A 154 12.53 8.78 3.67
N GLY A 155 12.79 7.59 3.16
CA GLY A 155 11.82 6.52 3.03
C GLY A 155 12.46 5.29 2.41
N THR A 156 11.89 4.12 2.68
CA THR A 156 12.45 2.83 2.25
C THR A 156 11.36 1.94 1.65
N ALA A 157 11.73 1.18 0.62
CA ALA A 157 10.90 0.18 -0.04
C ALA A 157 11.54 -1.20 0.11
N PRO A 158 10.97 -2.10 0.94
CA PRO A 158 11.35 -3.52 1.00
C PRO A 158 11.12 -4.21 -0.34
N LEU A 159 12.12 -4.95 -0.84
CA LEU A 159 12.07 -5.61 -2.14
C LEU A 159 11.77 -7.11 -2.02
N ALA A 160 10.59 -7.51 -2.49
CA ALA A 160 10.16 -8.90 -2.61
C ALA A 160 10.35 -9.44 -4.03
N ALA A 161 10.77 -10.70 -4.15
CA ALA A 161 10.98 -11.37 -5.44
C ALA A 161 9.72 -11.33 -6.31
N GLN A 162 9.90 -11.03 -7.59
CA GLN A 162 8.88 -11.11 -8.62
C GLN A 162 9.30 -12.30 -9.49
N GLY A 163 8.73 -13.48 -9.21
CA GLY A 163 9.20 -14.76 -9.75
C GLY A 163 9.28 -15.87 -8.69
N GLN A 164 9.29 -15.48 -7.41
CA GLN A 164 8.53 -16.19 -6.40
C GLN A 164 7.31 -15.32 -6.17
N SER A 165 6.20 -15.66 -6.81
CA SER A 165 4.93 -15.35 -6.17
C SER A 165 5.09 -15.82 -4.72
N ALA A 166 4.96 -14.93 -3.73
CA ALA A 166 4.18 -15.35 -2.56
C ALA A 166 3.00 -16.12 -3.16
N PRO A 167 2.76 -17.41 -2.79
CA PRO A 167 1.89 -18.31 -3.54
C PRO A 167 0.74 -17.47 -4.03
N ALA A 168 0.64 -17.28 -5.37
CA ALA A 168 -0.27 -16.31 -5.98
C ALA A 168 -1.53 -16.35 -5.15
N PRO A 169 -2.00 -15.26 -4.50
CA PRO A 169 -2.98 -15.37 -3.43
C PRO A 169 -4.03 -16.29 -3.99
N SER A 170 -4.10 -17.52 -3.49
CA SER A 170 -5.04 -18.50 -4.02
C SER A 170 -6.35 -17.75 -3.97
N GLU A 171 -6.93 -17.42 -5.14
CA GLU A 171 -7.95 -16.38 -5.20
C GLU A 171 -8.94 -16.65 -4.07
N PRO A 172 -9.28 -15.65 -3.24
CA PRO A 172 -10.15 -15.87 -2.09
C PRO A 172 -11.31 -16.77 -2.53
N ARG A 173 -11.35 -17.99 -2.01
CA ARG A 173 -12.30 -18.99 -2.50
C ARG A 173 -13.64 -18.63 -1.90
N ALA A 174 -14.61 -18.26 -2.74
CA ALA A 174 -15.97 -18.05 -2.26
C ALA A 174 -16.49 -19.38 -1.67
N LEU A 175 -16.85 -19.36 -0.39
CA LEU A 175 -17.44 -20.49 0.31
C LEU A 175 -18.97 -20.44 0.22
N SER A 176 -19.54 -19.25 0.33
CA SER A 176 -20.98 -19.03 0.21
C SER A 176 -21.27 -17.58 -0.15
N SER A 177 -22.41 -17.35 -0.79
CA SER A 177 -22.87 -15.98 -1.11
C SER A 177 -24.39 -15.86 -1.10
N GLY A 178 -24.86 -14.64 -0.96
CA GLY A 178 -26.29 -14.29 -0.94
C GLY A 178 -26.52 -12.86 -1.36
N LEU A 179 -27.73 -12.58 -1.85
CA LEU A 179 -28.19 -11.22 -2.11
C LEU A 179 -28.98 -10.72 -0.91
N PHE A 180 -28.75 -9.47 -0.51
CA PHE A 180 -29.60 -8.83 0.49
C PHE A 180 -31.01 -8.63 -0.07
N HIS A 181 -32.01 -9.09 0.68
CA HIS A 181 -33.36 -8.59 0.57
C HIS A 181 -33.62 -7.56 1.68
N GLU A 182 -34.59 -6.70 1.44
CA GLU A 182 -34.97 -5.64 2.37
C GLU A 182 -35.65 -6.23 3.62
N GLY A 183 -35.39 -5.62 4.76
CA GLY A 183 -36.11 -5.83 6.01
C GLY A 183 -36.98 -4.60 6.31
N ALA A 184 -36.76 -3.99 7.48
CA ALA A 184 -37.46 -2.75 7.85
C ALA A 184 -36.99 -1.50 7.08
N HIS A 185 -35.83 -1.58 6.43
CA HIS A 185 -35.22 -0.48 5.70
C HIS A 185 -34.68 -0.96 4.35
N LYS A 186 -34.50 -0.03 3.41
CA LYS A 186 -33.85 -0.33 2.14
C LYS A 186 -32.44 -0.87 2.41
N THR A 187 -32.18 -2.08 1.95
CA THR A 187 -30.89 -2.76 2.04
C THR A 187 -30.70 -3.61 0.78
N ALA A 188 -29.58 -3.41 0.10
CA ALA A 188 -29.25 -4.11 -1.14
C ALA A 188 -27.74 -4.40 -1.22
N GLY A 189 -27.38 -5.31 -2.13
CA GLY A 189 -26.01 -5.72 -2.37
C GLY A 189 -25.82 -7.22 -2.19
N ASP A 190 -24.57 -7.65 -2.15
CA ASP A 190 -24.16 -9.04 -1.98
C ASP A 190 -23.44 -9.22 -0.64
N ALA A 191 -23.64 -10.37 -0.02
CA ALA A 191 -22.78 -10.87 1.05
C ALA A 191 -22.07 -12.13 0.54
N THR A 192 -20.74 -12.17 0.59
CA THR A 192 -19.94 -13.33 0.20
C THR A 192 -18.93 -13.66 1.29
N ILE A 193 -18.89 -14.92 1.72
CA ILE A 193 -17.86 -15.42 2.61
C ILE A 193 -16.74 -16.01 1.76
N TYR A 194 -15.53 -15.50 1.94
CA TYR A 194 -14.32 -15.99 1.29
C TYR A 194 -13.44 -16.74 2.29
N GLN A 195 -12.80 -17.81 1.82
CA GLN A 195 -11.62 -18.38 2.45
C GLN A 195 -10.38 -17.77 1.80
N LEU A 196 -9.57 -17.10 2.60
CA LEU A 196 -8.28 -16.56 2.20
C LEU A 196 -7.23 -17.67 2.09
N PRO A 197 -6.12 -17.42 1.36
CA PRO A 197 -5.01 -18.39 1.23
C PRO A 197 -4.42 -18.85 2.57
N ASP A 198 -4.43 -17.98 3.58
CA ASP A 198 -3.92 -18.27 4.92
C ASP A 198 -4.92 -19.05 5.79
N GLY A 199 -6.03 -19.51 5.21
CA GLY A 199 -7.10 -20.24 5.87
C GLY A 199 -8.09 -19.36 6.63
N LYS A 200 -7.83 -18.05 6.77
CA LYS A 200 -8.79 -17.13 7.40
C LYS A 200 -10.04 -16.99 6.56
N ARG A 201 -11.13 -16.62 7.22
CA ARG A 201 -12.41 -16.35 6.55
C ARG A 201 -12.77 -14.88 6.68
N VAL A 202 -13.23 -14.30 5.57
CA VAL A 202 -13.68 -12.91 5.49
C VAL A 202 -15.09 -12.88 4.93
N LEU A 203 -16.00 -12.18 5.61
CA LEU A 203 -17.27 -11.76 5.04
C LEU A 203 -17.04 -10.45 4.30
N ARG A 204 -17.34 -10.44 3.01
CA ARG A 204 -17.35 -9.24 2.16
C ARG A 204 -18.77 -8.85 1.83
N LEU A 205 -19.07 -7.58 2.01
CA LEU A 205 -20.26 -6.93 1.46
C LEU A 205 -19.85 -6.20 0.18
N SER A 206 -20.51 -6.50 -0.95
CA SER A 206 -20.23 -5.91 -2.26
C SER A 206 -21.48 -5.22 -2.81
N ARG A 207 -21.29 -4.15 -3.60
CA ARG A 207 -22.40 -3.33 -4.13
C ARG A 207 -23.41 -2.92 -3.05
N PHE A 208 -22.91 -2.76 -1.82
CA PHE A 208 -23.75 -2.67 -0.64
C PHE A 208 -24.28 -1.25 -0.46
N GLU A 209 -25.57 -1.15 -0.14
CA GLU A 209 -26.26 0.07 0.26
C GLU A 209 -27.31 -0.27 1.32
N THR A 210 -27.36 0.52 2.39
CA THR A 210 -28.42 0.44 3.40
C THR A 210 -28.74 1.81 4.00
N SER A 211 -29.75 1.87 4.85
CA SER A 211 -30.11 3.07 5.60
C SER A 211 -29.14 3.35 6.76
N ASN A 212 -29.00 4.63 7.15
CA ASN A 212 -28.23 4.99 8.33
C ASN A 212 -28.96 4.56 9.61
N GLY A 213 -28.19 4.24 10.66
CA GLY A 213 -28.72 3.96 11.99
C GLY A 213 -27.72 4.34 13.08
N PRO A 214 -28.18 4.57 14.31
CA PRO A 214 -27.32 5.02 15.41
C PRO A 214 -26.38 3.95 15.96
N ASP A 215 -26.64 2.67 15.72
CA ASP A 215 -25.82 1.55 16.19
C ASP A 215 -26.04 0.31 15.30
N VAL A 216 -25.52 0.38 14.07
CA VAL A 216 -25.70 -0.68 13.07
C VAL A 216 -24.54 -1.67 13.12
N GLN A 217 -24.87 -2.95 13.17
CA GLN A 217 -23.96 -4.07 13.32
C GLN A 217 -24.20 -5.08 12.18
N VAL A 218 -23.18 -5.88 11.89
CA VAL A 218 -23.27 -6.99 10.93
C VAL A 218 -23.27 -8.30 11.71
N TYR A 219 -24.34 -9.08 11.58
CA TYR A 219 -24.53 -10.34 12.29
C TYR A 219 -24.54 -11.53 11.33
N MET A 220 -23.87 -12.61 11.72
CA MET A 220 -24.07 -13.95 11.16
C MET A 220 -25.20 -14.62 11.96
N VAL A 221 -26.30 -15.01 11.32
CA VAL A 221 -27.50 -15.54 11.99
C VAL A 221 -27.61 -17.06 11.79
N ALA A 222 -27.95 -17.79 12.84
CA ALA A 222 -28.11 -19.26 12.84
C ALA A 222 -29.45 -19.70 12.23
N ALA A 223 -29.82 -19.09 11.11
CA ALA A 223 -30.99 -19.38 10.31
C ALA A 223 -30.61 -19.35 8.82
N PRO A 224 -31.31 -20.13 7.96
CA PRO A 224 -31.07 -20.08 6.51
C PRO A 224 -31.42 -18.71 5.94
N ASP A 225 -32.39 -18.02 6.54
CA ASP A 225 -32.78 -16.66 6.23
C ASP A 225 -33.44 -16.01 7.45
N ALA A 226 -33.57 -14.68 7.46
CA ALA A 226 -34.25 -13.94 8.51
C ALA A 226 -35.10 -12.80 7.92
N LEU A 227 -36.41 -13.04 7.86
CA LEU A 227 -37.40 -12.09 7.33
C LEU A 227 -37.92 -11.10 8.39
N ASP A 228 -37.65 -11.36 9.66
CA ASP A 228 -38.14 -10.56 10.79
C ASP A 228 -37.11 -10.45 11.93
N ASN A 229 -37.40 -9.59 12.91
CA ASN A 229 -36.54 -9.34 14.07
C ASN A 229 -36.49 -10.54 15.04
N ALA A 230 -37.58 -11.31 15.11
CA ALA A 230 -37.69 -12.45 16.02
C ALA A 230 -36.74 -13.57 15.60
N THR A 231 -36.60 -13.82 14.30
CA THR A 231 -35.70 -14.81 13.74
C THR A 231 -34.24 -14.49 14.09
N VAL A 232 -33.82 -13.23 13.91
CA VAL A 232 -32.45 -12.79 14.23
C VAL A 232 -32.12 -13.03 15.70
N THR A 233 -33.05 -12.76 16.61
CA THR A 233 -32.82 -12.83 18.06
C THR A 233 -33.02 -14.23 18.64
N SER A 234 -33.92 -15.05 18.10
CA SER A 234 -34.24 -16.39 18.62
C SER A 234 -33.37 -17.50 18.03
N ALA A 235 -32.96 -17.40 16.76
CA ALA A 235 -32.09 -18.39 16.12
C ALA A 235 -30.68 -18.39 16.74
N GLY A 236 -30.26 -17.25 17.29
CA GLY A 236 -28.91 -16.98 17.76
C GLY A 236 -28.05 -16.37 16.65
N PHE A 237 -27.10 -15.53 17.03
CA PHE A 237 -26.24 -14.81 16.09
C PHE A 237 -24.81 -14.68 16.62
N VAL A 238 -23.88 -14.41 15.70
CA VAL A 238 -22.51 -13.97 16.00
C VAL A 238 -22.37 -12.54 15.47
N ASN A 239 -21.98 -11.61 16.33
CA ASN A 239 -21.65 -10.25 15.91
C ASN A 239 -20.25 -10.23 15.27
N VAL A 240 -20.16 -9.87 13.99
CA VAL A 240 -18.88 -9.81 13.24
C VAL A 240 -18.31 -8.40 13.16
N GLY A 241 -19.04 -7.38 13.62
CA GLY A 241 -18.54 -6.02 13.77
C GLY A 241 -19.60 -4.94 13.55
N ALA A 242 -19.24 -3.70 13.93
CA ALA A 242 -20.02 -2.52 13.59
C ALA A 242 -19.97 -2.25 12.09
N LEU A 243 -21.09 -1.82 11.50
CA LEU A 243 -21.16 -1.47 10.10
C LEU A 243 -20.22 -0.28 9.81
N LYS A 244 -19.26 -0.47 8.89
CA LYS A 244 -18.21 0.53 8.61
C LYS A 244 -18.71 1.73 7.80
N GLY A 245 -19.80 1.56 7.06
CA GLY A 245 -20.45 2.60 6.27
C GLY A 245 -21.79 2.13 5.72
N ASN A 246 -22.67 3.05 5.32
CA ASN A 246 -23.98 2.71 4.76
C ASN A 246 -23.97 2.45 3.25
N LYS A 247 -22.82 2.66 2.58
CA LYS A 247 -22.60 2.39 1.15
C LYS A 247 -21.18 1.88 0.88
N GLY A 248 -21.01 1.17 -0.22
CA GLY A 248 -19.71 0.71 -0.71
C GLY A 248 -19.27 -0.62 -0.11
N GLU A 249 -18.11 -1.10 -0.52
CA GLU A 249 -17.63 -2.44 -0.19
C GLU A 249 -16.95 -2.49 1.18
N GLN A 250 -17.17 -3.58 1.92
CA GLN A 250 -16.69 -3.70 3.29
C GLN A 250 -16.35 -5.16 3.62
N ASN A 251 -15.27 -5.35 4.37
CA ASN A 251 -14.80 -6.68 4.78
C ASN A 251 -14.83 -6.81 6.31
N TYR A 252 -15.18 -8.00 6.80
CA TYR A 252 -15.23 -8.36 8.21
C TYR A 252 -14.52 -9.70 8.41
N ASP A 253 -13.60 -9.74 9.37
CA ASP A 253 -12.95 -11.01 9.74
C ASP A 253 -13.96 -11.90 10.44
N LEU A 254 -14.03 -13.16 10.02
CA LEU A 254 -14.88 -14.15 10.66
C LEU A 254 -14.04 -14.99 11.63
N PRO A 255 -14.58 -15.34 12.82
CA PRO A 255 -13.91 -16.25 13.72
C PRO A 255 -13.59 -17.59 13.03
N PRO A 256 -12.37 -18.14 13.18
CA PRO A 256 -11.94 -19.38 12.51
C PRO A 256 -12.76 -20.62 12.94
N GLU A 257 -13.39 -20.57 14.10
CA GLU A 257 -14.27 -21.61 14.66
C GLU A 257 -15.76 -21.43 14.29
N LEU A 258 -16.11 -20.36 13.56
CA LEU A 258 -17.50 -20.12 13.14
C LEU A 258 -18.03 -21.26 12.26
N ASP A 259 -19.07 -21.95 12.73
CA ASP A 259 -19.75 -23.01 12.00
C ASP A 259 -20.66 -22.45 10.90
N LEU A 260 -20.16 -22.49 9.65
CA LEU A 260 -20.90 -22.00 8.47
C LEU A 260 -22.08 -22.90 8.07
N ALA A 261 -22.20 -24.12 8.60
CA ALA A 261 -23.38 -24.95 8.40
C ALA A 261 -24.53 -24.52 9.33
N LYS A 262 -24.21 -23.92 10.47
CA LYS A 262 -25.17 -23.37 11.42
C LYS A 262 -25.56 -21.93 11.07
N TYR A 263 -24.58 -21.05 10.89
CA TYR A 263 -24.79 -19.61 10.62
C TYR A 263 -24.85 -19.34 9.11
N ARG A 264 -26.07 -19.33 8.56
CA ARG A 264 -26.33 -19.42 7.11
C ARG A 264 -26.93 -18.15 6.50
N SER A 265 -26.99 -17.06 7.24
CA SER A 265 -27.44 -15.77 6.73
C SER A 265 -26.69 -14.62 7.38
N VAL A 266 -26.60 -13.49 6.67
CA VAL A 266 -25.99 -12.25 7.16
C VAL A 266 -27.08 -11.20 7.31
N THR A 267 -27.22 -10.62 8.49
CA THR A 267 -28.19 -9.57 8.78
C THR A 267 -27.49 -8.26 9.14
N ILE A 268 -27.99 -7.16 8.59
CA ILE A 268 -27.68 -5.80 9.03
C ILE A 268 -28.64 -5.44 10.17
N TRP A 269 -28.11 -5.31 11.38
CA TRP A 269 -28.91 -5.17 12.60
C TRP A 269 -28.67 -3.85 13.30
N CYS A 270 -29.72 -3.08 13.58
CA CYS A 270 -29.61 -1.93 14.46
C CYS A 270 -29.82 -2.37 15.92
N ARG A 271 -28.73 -2.54 16.66
CA ARG A 271 -28.77 -3.04 18.04
C ARG A 271 -29.55 -2.12 18.98
N ARG A 272 -29.46 -0.80 18.77
CA ARG A 272 -30.17 0.20 19.60
C ARG A 272 -31.69 0.08 19.49
N PHE A 273 -32.22 -0.27 18.33
CA PHE A 273 -33.67 -0.35 18.10
C PHE A 273 -34.20 -1.79 17.98
N GLY A 274 -33.30 -2.78 17.91
CA GLY A 274 -33.69 -4.17 17.75
C GLY A 274 -34.35 -4.45 16.40
N VAL A 275 -33.84 -3.82 15.33
CA VAL A 275 -34.47 -3.86 14.00
C VAL A 275 -33.51 -4.44 12.95
N ASN A 276 -34.04 -5.39 12.18
CA ASN A 276 -33.42 -5.96 11.00
C ASN A 276 -33.59 -5.01 9.80
N PHE A 277 -32.47 -4.49 9.29
CA PHE A 277 -32.47 -3.62 8.11
C PHE A 277 -32.54 -4.42 6.82
N GLY A 278 -31.98 -5.62 6.79
CA GLY A 278 -32.00 -6.53 5.66
C GLY A 278 -31.12 -7.75 5.90
N THR A 279 -31.46 -8.85 5.22
CA THR A 279 -30.78 -10.13 5.37
C THR A 279 -30.35 -10.65 4.01
N ALA A 280 -29.17 -11.28 3.96
CA ALA A 280 -28.69 -12.04 2.82
C ALA A 280 -28.63 -13.53 3.21
N PRO A 281 -29.53 -14.39 2.71
CA PRO A 281 -29.42 -15.84 2.86
C PRO A 281 -28.22 -16.36 2.05
N LEU A 282 -27.33 -17.12 2.69
CA LEU A 282 -26.09 -17.59 2.07
C LEU A 282 -26.27 -19.00 1.48
N THR A 283 -25.97 -19.12 0.20
CA THR A 283 -25.90 -20.41 -0.51
C THR A 283 -24.45 -20.79 -0.71
N GLN A 284 -24.09 -22.07 -0.49
CA GLN A 284 -22.73 -22.53 -0.74
C GLN A 284 -22.36 -22.40 -2.21
N GLN A 285 -21.13 -21.96 -2.45
CA GLN A 285 -20.54 -21.89 -3.77
C GLN A 285 -19.74 -23.18 -3.99
N ASN A 286 -20.09 -23.95 -5.02
CA ASN A 286 -19.41 -25.20 -5.36
C ASN A 286 -18.06 -24.93 -6.04
#